data_AF-A0A3B6SN00-F1
#
_entry.id   AF-A0A3B6SN00-F1
#
_cell.length_a   1.000
_cell.length_b   1.000
_cell.length_c   1.000
_cell.angle_alpha   90.00
_cell.angle_beta   90.00
_cell.angle_gamma   90.00
#
_symmetry.space_group_name_H-M   'P 1'
#
loop_
_entity.id
_entity.type
_entity.pdbx_description
1 polymer ?
#
loop_
_entity_poly.entity_id
_entity_poly.type
_entity_poly.pdbx_seq_one_letter_code
_entity_poly.pdbx_strand_id
1 'polypeptide(L)'
;MAQCRTKPMAFLYSSTSGQWQAIASEDWSNLLGCVKPVYLESRLFQACGQAYGCLYWKMRGPEFGLKNYPREVMLVLHTTRMKFSVADLPAGRRWRGGGFGIVDAGEGKLGLITHSNDGTLGYIVRQNTDMNEWQIEKIITLAEGDHTTIHVTERYLLVLRSDVRIDFMTFQVGRLYEKSECFSLVVNTFKLERVCEKRNVSCGPIYTNFPPSLSSRTV
;
A
#
# COMPACT_ATOMS: atom_id res chain seq x y z
N MET A 1 8.83 11.08 2.07
CA MET A 1 8.84 11.11 3.56
C MET A 1 10.27 10.85 4.02
N ALA A 2 10.69 11.49 5.10
CA ALA A 2 11.94 11.23 5.79
C ALA A 2 11.65 10.70 7.21
N GLN A 3 12.47 9.75 7.66
CA GLN A 3 12.50 9.34 9.06
C GLN A 3 13.57 10.15 9.79
N CYS A 4 13.16 10.94 10.77
CA CYS A 4 14.09 11.52 11.73
C CYS A 4 14.19 10.61 12.96
N ARG A 5 15.20 10.86 13.80
CA ARG A 5 15.48 10.05 15.00
C ARG A 5 14.27 9.95 15.93
N THR A 6 13.50 11.01 16.08
CA THR A 6 12.38 11.09 17.04
C THR A 6 11.00 11.15 16.39
N LYS A 7 10.89 11.51 15.11
CA LYS A 7 9.61 11.71 14.42
C LYS A 7 9.67 11.47 12.91
N PRO A 8 8.54 11.17 12.25
CA PRO A 8 8.44 11.23 10.80
C PRO A 8 8.27 12.68 10.33
N MET A 9 8.76 12.93 9.11
CA MET A 9 8.56 14.19 8.41
C MET A 9 8.19 13.93 6.94
N ALA A 10 7.25 14.69 6.40
CA ALA A 10 6.97 14.71 4.97
C ALA A 10 7.40 16.04 4.37
N PHE A 11 7.89 16.00 3.14
CA PHE A 11 8.18 17.17 2.32
C PHE A 11 7.25 17.11 1.12
N LEU A 12 6.36 18.08 0.99
CA LEU A 12 5.43 18.17 -0.12
C LEU A 12 5.83 19.34 -1.00
N TYR A 13 5.85 19.10 -2.31
CA TYR A 13 6.03 20.13 -3.30
C TYR A 13 4.67 20.59 -3.81
N SER A 14 4.43 21.89 -3.80
CA SER A 14 3.24 22.49 -4.40
C SER A 14 3.59 23.02 -5.78
N SER A 15 2.94 22.49 -6.82
CA SER A 15 3.10 23.02 -8.18
C SER A 15 2.51 24.42 -8.34
N THR A 16 1.46 24.76 -7.58
CA THR A 16 0.80 26.08 -7.64
C THR A 16 1.68 27.19 -7.08
N SER A 17 2.35 26.95 -5.94
CA SER A 17 3.23 27.94 -5.32
C SER A 17 4.69 27.79 -5.73
N GLY A 18 5.06 26.66 -6.32
CA GLY A 18 6.45 26.31 -6.62
C GLY A 18 7.32 26.05 -5.39
N GLN A 19 6.72 25.92 -4.20
CA GLN A 19 7.44 25.82 -2.92
C GLN A 19 7.38 24.41 -2.34
N TRP A 20 8.43 24.08 -1.58
CA TRP A 20 8.46 22.92 -0.71
C TRP A 20 7.93 23.29 0.67
N GLN A 21 7.04 22.44 1.21
CA GLN A 21 6.54 22.54 2.57
C GLN A 21 7.01 21.33 3.37
N ALA A 22 7.64 21.59 4.52
CA ALA A 22 7.98 20.56 5.49
C ALA A 22 6.83 20.36 6.48
N ILE A 23 6.46 19.11 6.72
CA ILE A 23 5.40 18.70 7.64
C ILE A 23 6.03 17.78 8.66
N ALA A 24 6.19 18.27 9.88
CA ALA A 24 6.64 17.45 11.00
C ALA A 24 5.43 16.80 11.68
N SER A 25 5.58 15.52 12.01
CA SER A 25 4.67 14.84 12.94
C SER A 25 5.03 15.15 14.39
N GLU A 26 4.16 14.75 15.30
CA GLU A 26 4.54 14.45 16.68
C GLU A 26 5.60 13.34 16.74
N ASP A 27 6.25 13.24 17.89
CA ASP A 27 7.25 12.20 18.15
C ASP A 27 6.64 10.79 18.06
N TRP A 28 7.48 9.82 17.70
CA TRP A 28 7.09 8.42 17.59
C TRP A 28 6.46 7.86 18.87
N SER A 29 6.84 8.41 20.03
CA SER A 29 6.27 8.05 21.32
C SER A 29 4.81 8.47 21.44
N ASN A 30 4.46 9.65 20.95
CA ASN A 30 3.08 10.16 21.02
C ASN A 30 2.22 9.53 19.92
N LEU A 31 2.79 9.37 18.72
CA LEU A 31 2.07 8.83 17.57
C LEU A 31 1.87 7.30 17.66
N LEU A 32 2.93 6.57 18.01
CA LEU A 32 2.98 5.11 17.94
C LEU A 32 3.35 4.47 19.29
N GLY A 33 3.48 5.24 20.36
CA GLY A 33 3.85 4.69 21.68
C GLY A 33 5.27 4.13 21.71
N CYS A 34 6.14 4.43 20.75
CA CYS A 34 7.45 3.78 20.64
C CYS A 34 8.61 4.77 20.49
N VAL A 35 9.80 4.42 20.97
CA VAL A 35 10.97 5.33 20.94
C VAL A 35 11.50 5.50 19.51
N LYS A 36 11.60 4.41 18.75
CA LYS A 36 11.92 4.38 17.32
C LYS A 36 11.48 3.04 16.73
N PRO A 37 10.69 3.01 15.65
CA PRO A 37 10.43 1.76 14.94
C PRO A 37 11.72 1.26 14.29
N VAL A 38 12.16 0.05 14.67
CA VAL A 38 13.50 -0.51 14.35
C VAL A 38 13.71 -0.72 12.84
N TYR A 39 12.63 -0.85 12.06
CA TYR A 39 12.69 -1.26 10.64
C TYR A 39 12.09 -0.26 9.63
N LEU A 40 11.99 1.02 9.97
CA LEU A 40 11.68 2.06 8.96
C LEU A 40 12.86 2.35 8.01
N GLU A 41 14.04 1.76 8.24
CA GLU A 41 15.32 2.19 7.68
C GLU A 41 15.62 1.91 6.19
N SER A 42 14.68 1.44 5.36
CA SER A 42 14.96 1.49 3.89
C SER A 42 13.77 1.23 2.96
N ARG A 43 12.85 0.33 3.32
CA ARG A 43 11.81 -0.11 2.36
C ARG A 43 10.42 0.44 2.61
N LEU A 44 10.11 0.89 3.83
CA LEU A 44 8.77 1.37 4.17
C LEU A 44 8.41 2.69 3.48
N PHE A 45 9.40 3.51 3.10
CA PHE A 45 9.16 4.76 2.36
C PHE A 45 9.17 4.61 0.84
N GLN A 46 9.51 3.43 0.31
CA GLN A 46 9.60 3.22 -1.15
C GLN A 46 8.23 3.07 -1.81
N ALA A 47 7.20 2.69 -1.05
CA ALA A 47 5.85 2.53 -1.57
C ALA A 47 4.82 3.03 -0.55
N CYS A 48 4.08 4.09 -0.92
CA CYS A 48 2.87 4.51 -0.21
C CYS A 48 1.65 4.21 -1.06
N GLY A 49 0.56 3.81 -0.42
CA GLY A 49 -0.76 3.83 -1.03
C GLY A 49 -1.32 5.25 -0.99
N GLN A 50 -2.13 5.61 -1.97
CA GLN A 50 -2.89 6.85 -1.98
C GLN A 50 -4.38 6.51 -2.09
N ALA A 51 -5.19 7.09 -1.22
CA ALA A 51 -6.65 7.03 -1.27
C ALA A 51 -7.23 8.20 -0.47
N TYR A 52 -8.36 8.78 -0.89
CA TYR A 52 -9.06 9.83 -0.13
C TYR A 52 -8.22 11.03 0.29
N GLY A 53 -7.31 11.49 -0.58
CA GLY A 53 -6.43 12.61 -0.23
C GLY A 53 -5.52 12.30 0.97
N CYS A 54 -5.26 11.02 1.22
CA CYS A 54 -4.37 10.54 2.26
C CYS A 54 -3.31 9.63 1.64
N LEU A 55 -2.10 9.75 2.15
CA LEU A 55 -1.00 8.84 1.87
C LEU A 55 -0.88 7.86 3.03
N TYR A 56 -0.73 6.58 2.71
CA TYR A 56 -0.69 5.49 3.67
C TYR A 56 0.60 4.70 3.54
N TRP A 57 1.27 4.50 4.68
CA TRP A 57 2.45 3.66 4.79
C TRP A 57 2.15 2.49 5.72
N LYS A 58 2.43 1.28 5.24
CA LYS A 58 2.24 0.07 6.01
C LYS A 58 3.26 0.02 7.13
N MET A 59 2.81 -0.16 8.36
CA MET A 59 3.71 -0.34 9.50
C MET A 59 3.74 -1.82 9.86
N ARG A 60 4.96 -2.35 10.06
CA ARG A 60 5.13 -3.73 10.51
C ARG A 60 4.88 -3.82 12.02
N GLY A 61 4.24 -4.91 12.45
CA GLY A 61 3.66 -5.08 13.79
C GLY A 61 4.63 -5.14 14.97
N PRO A 62 4.14 -5.59 16.15
CA PRO A 62 4.85 -5.46 17.43
C PRO A 62 6.24 -6.10 17.49
N GLU A 63 6.48 -7.19 16.76
CA GLU A 63 7.82 -7.80 16.67
C GLU A 63 8.87 -6.90 16.02
N PHE A 64 8.46 -5.84 15.31
CA PHE A 64 9.35 -4.89 14.63
C PHE A 64 9.45 -3.52 15.33
N GLY A 65 9.04 -3.44 16.60
CA GLY A 65 9.23 -2.27 17.46
C GLY A 65 7.96 -1.50 17.81
N LEU A 66 6.80 -1.90 17.28
CA LEU A 66 5.49 -1.39 17.70
C LEU A 66 4.95 -2.16 18.91
N LYS A 67 5.76 -2.34 19.96
CA LYS A 67 5.44 -3.21 21.10
C LYS A 67 4.12 -2.86 21.80
N ASN A 68 3.70 -1.61 21.73
CA ASN A 68 2.48 -1.10 22.36
C ASN A 68 1.23 -1.25 21.49
N TYR A 69 1.34 -1.75 20.26
CA TYR A 69 0.21 -2.03 19.39
C TYR A 69 -0.03 -3.54 19.30
N PRO A 70 -1.22 -4.04 19.69
CA PRO A 70 -1.55 -5.45 19.60
C PRO A 70 -1.80 -5.91 18.15
N ARG A 71 -1.82 -4.98 17.19
CA ARG A 71 -2.17 -5.20 15.78
C ARG A 71 -1.25 -4.40 14.86
N GLU A 72 -1.18 -4.81 13.61
CA GLU A 72 -0.51 -4.03 12.55
C GLU A 72 -1.32 -2.78 12.23
N VAL A 73 -0.64 -1.68 11.91
CA VAL A 73 -1.25 -0.36 11.67
C VAL A 73 -0.69 0.28 10.41
N MET A 74 -1.31 1.37 9.98
CA MET A 74 -0.83 2.22 8.90
C MET A 74 -0.53 3.62 9.44
N LEU A 75 0.63 4.17 9.06
CA LEU A 75 0.90 5.58 9.21
C LEU A 75 0.16 6.32 8.09
N VAL A 76 -0.55 7.39 8.44
CA VAL A 76 -1.37 8.16 7.50
C VAL A 76 -0.92 9.61 7.49
N LEU A 77 -0.77 10.19 6.31
CA LEU A 77 -0.63 11.63 6.11
C LEU A 77 -1.83 12.13 5.33
N HIS A 78 -2.64 12.96 5.97
CA HIS A 78 -3.71 13.68 5.29
C HIS A 78 -3.09 14.83 4.50
N THR A 79 -3.21 14.81 3.17
CA THR A 79 -2.50 15.79 2.30
C THR A 79 -3.17 17.16 2.28
N THR A 80 -4.47 17.27 2.52
CA THR A 80 -5.13 18.59 2.67
C THR A 80 -4.86 19.23 4.04
N ARG A 81 -5.00 18.46 5.12
CA ARG A 81 -4.81 18.97 6.49
C ARG A 81 -3.33 19.05 6.90
N MET A 82 -2.44 18.44 6.11
CA MET A 82 -1.01 18.32 6.41
C MET A 82 -0.76 17.72 7.80
N LYS A 83 -1.53 16.68 8.17
CA LYS A 83 -1.47 16.06 9.51
C LYS A 83 -1.20 14.57 9.44
N PHE A 84 -0.33 14.11 10.33
CA PHE A 84 -0.06 12.70 10.56
C PHE A 84 -1.09 12.10 11.51
N SER A 85 -1.41 10.83 11.29
CA SER A 85 -2.26 10.02 12.15
C SER A 85 -1.94 8.54 11.95
N VAL A 86 -2.60 7.67 12.72
CA VAL A 86 -2.47 6.22 12.65
C VAL A 86 -3.84 5.61 12.37
N ALA A 87 -3.89 4.62 11.49
CA ALA A 87 -5.10 3.88 11.17
C ALA A 87 -4.88 2.37 11.39
N ASP A 88 -5.87 1.70 11.95
CA ASP A 88 -5.82 0.26 12.21
C ASP A 88 -6.04 -0.57 10.93
N LEU A 89 -5.37 -1.71 10.86
CA LEU A 89 -5.66 -2.75 9.88
C LEU A 89 -6.73 -3.73 10.40
N PRO A 90 -7.44 -4.45 9.49
CA PRO A 90 -8.39 -5.47 9.89
C PRO A 90 -7.76 -6.51 10.82
N ALA A 91 -8.50 -6.87 11.87
CA ALA A 91 -8.08 -7.87 12.86
C ALA A 91 -8.09 -9.30 12.29
N GLY A 92 -7.38 -10.21 12.96
CA GLY A 92 -7.49 -11.65 12.68
C GLY A 92 -6.69 -12.16 11.48
N ARG A 93 -6.10 -11.28 10.67
CA ARG A 93 -5.08 -11.65 9.67
C ARG A 93 -3.68 -11.27 10.15
N ARG A 94 -2.73 -12.19 9.97
CA ARG A 94 -1.30 -11.84 10.00
C ARG A 94 -0.99 -11.23 8.63
N TRP A 95 -0.75 -9.93 8.56
CA TRP A 95 -0.37 -9.25 7.31
C TRP A 95 1.12 -9.46 6.99
N ARG A 96 1.73 -10.50 7.57
CA ARG A 96 3.12 -10.92 7.36
C ARG A 96 3.31 -11.33 5.91
N GLY A 97 4.24 -10.69 5.22
CA GLY A 97 4.74 -11.12 3.90
C GLY A 97 3.77 -10.87 2.73
N GLY A 98 2.46 -10.93 2.93
CA GLY A 98 1.45 -10.62 1.94
C GLY A 98 1.27 -9.11 1.76
N GLY A 99 1.90 -8.54 0.73
CA GLY A 99 1.69 -7.14 0.37
C GLY A 99 0.22 -6.89 0.02
N PHE A 100 -0.48 -6.06 0.80
CA PHE A 100 -1.83 -5.62 0.46
C PHE A 100 -1.82 -4.32 -0.37
N GLY A 101 -2.76 -4.14 -1.28
CA GLY A 101 -3.02 -2.85 -1.91
C GLY A 101 -3.89 -1.95 -1.04
N ILE A 102 -3.68 -0.64 -1.12
CA ILE A 102 -4.57 0.36 -0.54
C ILE A 102 -5.24 1.08 -1.70
N VAL A 103 -6.57 1.13 -1.68
CA VAL A 103 -7.38 1.62 -2.81
C VAL A 103 -8.52 2.51 -2.30
N ASP A 104 -9.04 3.34 -3.20
CA ASP A 104 -10.27 4.10 -2.98
C ASP A 104 -11.48 3.19 -3.21
N ALA A 105 -12.31 2.95 -2.19
CA ALA A 105 -13.49 2.08 -2.29
C ALA A 105 -14.77 2.81 -2.74
N GLY A 106 -14.67 4.07 -3.18
CA GLY A 106 -15.82 4.97 -3.32
C GLY A 106 -16.41 5.46 -2.00
N GLU A 107 -17.26 6.50 -2.09
CA GLU A 107 -18.08 7.00 -0.98
C GLU A 107 -17.31 7.43 0.29
N GLY A 108 -16.02 7.74 0.18
CA GLY A 108 -15.21 8.11 1.34
C GLY A 108 -14.66 6.94 2.15
N LYS A 109 -14.74 5.70 1.64
CA LYS A 109 -14.40 4.47 2.39
C LYS A 109 -13.03 3.89 2.00
N LEU A 110 -12.17 3.62 2.97
CA LEU A 110 -10.87 3.02 2.68
C LEU A 110 -11.00 1.55 2.25
N GLY A 111 -10.38 1.18 1.12
CA GLY A 111 -10.33 -0.19 0.63
C GLY A 111 -8.94 -0.81 0.74
N LEU A 112 -8.89 -2.12 0.96
CA LEU A 112 -7.69 -2.95 0.92
C LEU A 112 -7.89 -4.10 -0.05
N ILE A 113 -6.87 -4.40 -0.85
CA ILE A 113 -6.84 -5.62 -1.67
C ILE A 113 -5.74 -6.54 -1.15
N THR A 114 -6.08 -7.78 -0.84
CA THR A 114 -5.19 -8.68 -0.08
C THR A 114 -5.08 -10.00 -0.81
N HIS A 115 -3.86 -10.52 -0.96
CA HIS A 115 -3.67 -11.86 -1.48
C HIS A 115 -3.97 -12.90 -0.41
N SER A 116 -4.65 -13.98 -0.77
CA SER A 116 -4.84 -15.16 0.07
C SER A 116 -4.09 -16.38 -0.47
N ASN A 117 -3.83 -17.34 0.40
CA ASN A 117 -3.01 -18.52 0.08
C ASN A 117 -3.66 -19.45 -0.95
N ASP A 118 -4.95 -19.27 -1.23
CA ASP A 118 -5.75 -20.02 -2.20
C ASP A 118 -5.70 -19.43 -3.62
N GLY A 119 -4.85 -18.44 -3.88
CA GLY A 119 -4.74 -17.80 -5.19
C GLY A 119 -5.87 -16.82 -5.48
N THR A 120 -6.56 -16.31 -4.46
CA THR A 120 -7.58 -15.27 -4.63
C THR A 120 -7.13 -13.92 -4.10
N LEU A 121 -7.79 -12.85 -4.57
CA LEU A 121 -7.70 -11.52 -3.99
C LEU A 121 -8.96 -11.22 -3.20
N GLY A 122 -8.79 -10.94 -1.91
CA GLY A 122 -9.84 -10.38 -1.06
C GLY A 122 -9.88 -8.86 -1.19
N TYR A 123 -11.05 -8.32 -1.48
CA TYR A 123 -11.34 -6.89 -1.41
C TYR A 123 -12.10 -6.59 -0.12
N ILE A 124 -11.48 -5.78 0.74
CA ILE A 124 -11.95 -5.50 2.10
C ILE A 124 -12.14 -3.99 2.24
N VAL A 125 -13.31 -3.57 2.68
CA VAL A 125 -13.65 -2.15 2.81
C VAL A 125 -13.91 -1.81 4.27
N ARG A 126 -13.41 -0.65 4.68
CA ARG A 126 -13.69 -0.06 5.98
C ARG A 126 -15.05 0.64 5.92
N GLN A 127 -16.00 0.18 6.72
CA GLN A 127 -17.32 0.78 6.78
C GLN A 127 -17.31 2.04 7.64
N ASN A 128 -18.03 3.06 7.21
CA ASN A 128 -18.25 4.32 7.97
C ASN A 128 -19.35 4.16 9.02
N THR A 129 -19.36 3.03 9.72
CA THR A 129 -20.24 2.77 10.88
C THR A 129 -19.54 3.18 12.17
N ASP A 130 -20.26 3.34 13.27
CA ASP A 130 -19.70 3.74 14.58
C ASP A 130 -18.51 2.90 15.04
N MET A 131 -18.49 1.62 14.65
CA MET A 131 -17.43 0.66 15.01
C MET A 131 -16.26 0.62 14.01
N ASN A 132 -16.35 1.33 12.87
CA ASN A 132 -15.32 1.38 11.81
C ASN A 132 -14.80 0.00 11.37
N GLU A 133 -15.72 -0.98 11.26
CA GLU A 133 -15.37 -2.36 10.99
C GLU A 133 -14.95 -2.59 9.53
N TRP A 134 -14.08 -3.59 9.35
CA TRP A 134 -13.61 -4.02 8.04
C TRP A 134 -14.40 -5.22 7.57
N GLN A 135 -14.97 -5.13 6.36
CA GLN A 135 -15.79 -6.20 5.78
C GLN A 135 -15.26 -6.63 4.43
N ILE A 136 -15.32 -7.93 4.16
CA ILE A 136 -14.99 -8.48 2.84
C ILE A 136 -16.18 -8.20 1.93
N GLU A 137 -15.99 -7.37 0.92
CA GLU A 137 -17.03 -7.05 -0.07
C GLU A 137 -16.95 -7.96 -1.30
N LYS A 138 -15.73 -8.41 -1.65
CA LYS A 138 -15.54 -9.28 -2.82
C LYS A 138 -14.35 -10.21 -2.67
N ILE A 139 -14.47 -11.37 -3.29
CA ILE A 139 -13.36 -12.31 -3.53
C ILE A 139 -13.21 -12.44 -5.04
N ILE A 140 -11.98 -12.27 -5.51
CA ILE A 140 -11.63 -12.30 -6.94
C ILE A 140 -10.72 -13.50 -7.14
N THR A 141 -11.20 -14.48 -7.88
CA THR A 141 -10.40 -15.64 -8.27
C THR A 141 -9.40 -15.24 -9.33
N LEU A 142 -8.11 -15.44 -9.05
CA LEU A 142 -7.08 -15.33 -10.08
C LEU A 142 -6.94 -16.68 -10.78
N ALA A 143 -6.37 -16.65 -11.98
CA ALA A 143 -6.00 -17.89 -12.67
C ALA A 143 -4.90 -18.61 -11.89
N GLU A 144 -4.61 -19.86 -12.23
CA GLU A 144 -3.54 -20.62 -11.58
C GLU A 144 -2.17 -19.93 -11.77
N GLY A 145 -1.32 -20.02 -10.74
CA GLY A 145 0.01 -19.40 -10.69
C GLY A 145 0.26 -18.61 -9.40
N ASP A 146 1.51 -18.19 -9.22
CA ASP A 146 1.92 -17.35 -8.11
C ASP A 146 1.74 -15.87 -8.47
N HIS A 147 1.03 -15.13 -7.61
CA HIS A 147 0.70 -13.75 -7.87
C HIS A 147 1.35 -12.82 -6.84
N THR A 148 1.89 -11.71 -7.33
CA THR A 148 2.49 -10.69 -6.47
C THR A 148 2.03 -9.31 -6.88
N THR A 149 1.52 -8.54 -5.93
CA THR A 149 1.21 -7.12 -6.15
C THR A 149 2.50 -6.32 -6.34
N ILE A 150 2.64 -5.67 -7.50
CA ILE A 150 3.80 -4.83 -7.81
C ILE A 150 3.51 -3.36 -7.51
N HIS A 151 2.30 -2.91 -7.83
CA HIS A 151 1.95 -1.50 -7.70
C HIS A 151 0.45 -1.33 -7.46
N VAL A 152 0.07 -0.30 -6.71
CA VAL A 152 -1.32 0.02 -6.41
C VAL A 152 -1.50 1.52 -6.58
N THR A 153 -2.52 1.89 -7.33
CA THR A 153 -2.98 3.27 -7.49
C THR A 153 -4.39 3.39 -6.90
N GLU A 154 -4.95 4.60 -6.87
CA GLU A 154 -6.34 4.81 -6.46
C GLU A 154 -7.35 3.99 -7.28
N ARG A 155 -7.04 3.67 -8.55
CA ARG A 155 -8.01 3.08 -9.50
C ARG A 155 -7.63 1.70 -10.03
N TYR A 156 -6.34 1.36 -9.99
CA TYR A 156 -5.82 0.13 -10.57
C TYR A 156 -4.81 -0.54 -9.64
N LEU A 157 -4.85 -1.87 -9.62
CA LEU A 157 -3.88 -2.74 -8.99
C LEU A 157 -3.11 -3.48 -10.08
N LEU A 158 -1.77 -3.43 -10.03
CA LEU A 158 -0.91 -4.21 -10.91
C LEU A 158 -0.40 -5.46 -10.21
N VAL A 159 -0.66 -6.59 -10.85
CA VAL A 159 -0.34 -7.93 -10.36
C VAL A 159 0.59 -8.61 -11.34
N LEU A 160 1.72 -9.12 -10.85
CA LEU A 160 2.55 -10.05 -11.59
C LEU A 160 2.01 -11.46 -11.35
N ARG A 161 1.87 -12.24 -12.41
CA ARG A 161 1.70 -13.69 -12.36
C ARG A 161 2.99 -14.36 -12.82
N SER A 162 3.41 -15.37 -12.07
CA SER A 162 4.52 -16.27 -12.41
C SER A 162 4.07 -17.71 -12.29
N ASP A 163 4.52 -18.57 -13.19
CA ASP A 163 4.31 -20.01 -13.10
C ASP A 163 5.29 -20.66 -12.09
N VAL A 164 6.27 -19.90 -11.58
CA VAL A 164 7.26 -20.34 -10.60
C VAL A 164 6.96 -19.72 -9.24
N ARG A 165 6.98 -20.57 -8.20
CA ARG A 165 6.72 -20.15 -6.83
C ARG A 165 7.76 -19.16 -6.31
N ILE A 166 7.34 -17.99 -5.86
CA ILE A 166 8.26 -16.95 -5.34
C ILE A 166 8.40 -17.12 -3.83
N ASP A 167 9.49 -17.76 -3.37
CA ASP A 167 9.83 -17.80 -1.96
C ASP A 167 10.64 -16.54 -1.56
N PHE A 168 9.98 -15.64 -0.84
CA PHE A 168 10.59 -14.40 -0.33
C PHE A 168 11.71 -14.63 0.70
N MET A 169 11.88 -15.86 1.22
CA MET A 169 12.89 -16.17 2.23
C MET A 169 14.26 -16.53 1.64
N THR A 170 14.34 -16.96 0.38
CA THR A 170 15.58 -17.59 -0.14
C THR A 170 16.47 -16.68 -0.98
N PHE A 171 16.09 -15.43 -1.30
CA PHE A 171 16.91 -14.48 -2.06
C PHE A 171 17.59 -15.09 -3.32
N GLN A 172 17.03 -16.15 -3.92
CA GLN A 172 17.54 -16.71 -5.17
C GLN A 172 17.02 -15.86 -6.33
N VAL A 173 17.60 -14.66 -6.46
CA VAL A 173 17.36 -13.64 -7.48
C VAL A 173 17.60 -14.18 -8.92
N GLY A 174 18.27 -15.32 -9.07
CA GLY A 174 18.81 -15.79 -10.36
C GLY A 174 17.88 -16.55 -11.30
N ARG A 175 16.69 -17.01 -10.88
CA ARG A 175 15.76 -17.78 -11.75
C ARG A 175 14.32 -17.28 -11.79
N LEU A 176 14.02 -16.19 -11.10
CA LEU A 176 12.65 -15.85 -10.73
C LEU A 176 11.73 -15.40 -11.89
N TYR A 177 12.23 -15.16 -13.11
CA TYR A 177 11.47 -14.35 -14.07
C TYR A 177 11.76 -14.66 -15.56
N GLU A 178 11.85 -15.93 -15.97
CA GLU A 178 11.99 -16.25 -17.40
C GLU A 178 10.76 -15.80 -18.22
N LYS A 179 9.56 -15.93 -17.65
CA LYS A 179 8.31 -15.42 -18.22
C LYS A 179 7.32 -15.10 -17.10
N SER A 180 6.90 -13.84 -17.02
CA SER A 180 5.87 -13.40 -16.08
C SER A 180 4.86 -12.54 -16.81
N GLU A 181 3.59 -12.66 -16.47
CA GLU A 181 2.53 -11.85 -17.06
C GLU A 181 2.10 -10.76 -16.08
N CYS A 182 1.94 -9.55 -16.61
CA CYS A 182 1.45 -8.41 -15.87
C CYS A 182 -0.04 -8.24 -16.14
N PHE A 183 -0.83 -8.16 -15.07
CA PHE A 183 -2.25 -7.90 -15.11
C PHE A 183 -2.57 -6.58 -14.42
N SER A 184 -3.55 -5.86 -14.96
CA SER A 184 -4.19 -4.72 -14.34
C SER A 184 -5.57 -5.12 -13.86
N LEU A 185 -5.85 -4.87 -12.59
CA LEU A 185 -7.17 -5.01 -12.00
C LEU A 185 -7.74 -3.61 -11.77
N VAL A 186 -8.85 -3.30 -12.44
CA VAL A 186 -9.59 -2.06 -12.21
C VAL A 186 -10.41 -2.20 -10.93
N VAL A 187 -10.17 -1.37 -9.92
CA VAL A 187 -10.77 -1.52 -8.58
C VAL A 187 -12.30 -1.46 -8.63
N ASN A 188 -12.86 -0.51 -9.37
CA ASN A 188 -14.31 -0.26 -9.37
C ASN A 188 -15.13 -1.36 -10.05
N THR A 189 -14.55 -2.02 -11.06
CA THR A 189 -15.24 -3.06 -11.85
C THR A 189 -14.75 -4.46 -11.51
N PHE A 190 -13.60 -4.56 -10.86
CA PHE A 190 -12.84 -5.79 -10.63
C PHE A 190 -12.56 -6.58 -11.91
N LYS A 191 -12.48 -5.89 -13.05
CA LYS A 191 -12.06 -6.49 -14.31
C LYS A 191 -10.54 -6.62 -14.31
N LEU A 192 -10.08 -7.83 -14.55
CA LEU A 192 -8.68 -8.16 -14.69
C LEU A 192 -8.33 -8.24 -16.18
N GLU A 193 -7.34 -7.45 -16.60
CA GLU A 193 -6.89 -7.38 -17.97
C GLU A 193 -5.38 -7.62 -18.06
N ARG A 194 -4.95 -8.42 -19.04
CA ARG A 194 -3.52 -8.64 -19.28
C ARG A 194 -2.93 -7.40 -19.95
N VAL A 195 -1.92 -6.80 -19.31
CA VAL A 195 -1.25 -5.59 -19.81
C VAL A 195 -0.08 -5.97 -20.71
N CYS A 196 0.80 -6.85 -20.24
CA CYS A 196 1.99 -7.25 -20.99
C CYS A 196 2.59 -8.57 -20.48
N GLU A 197 3.42 -9.18 -21.31
CA GLU A 197 4.35 -10.23 -20.93
C GLU A 197 5.71 -9.58 -20.63
N LYS A 198 6.32 -9.91 -19.49
CA LYS A 198 7.67 -9.50 -19.14
C LYS A 198 8.59 -10.71 -19.10
N ARG A 199 9.78 -10.56 -19.68
CA ARG A 199 10.91 -11.49 -19.58
C ARG A 199 12.04 -10.79 -18.82
N ASN A 200 12.70 -11.48 -17.91
CA ASN A 200 13.81 -10.97 -17.08
C ASN A 200 13.44 -9.73 -16.27
N VAL A 201 12.54 -9.89 -15.28
CA VAL A 201 12.12 -8.78 -14.39
C VAL A 201 13.27 -8.36 -13.48
N SER A 202 13.89 -7.21 -13.77
CA SER A 202 14.41 -6.37 -12.69
C SER A 202 13.21 -5.68 -12.03
N CYS A 203 13.06 -5.88 -10.72
CA CYS A 203 11.96 -5.32 -9.94
C CYS A 203 12.20 -3.81 -9.71
N GLY A 204 12.13 -3.02 -10.78
CA GLY A 204 12.11 -1.57 -10.71
C GLY A 204 10.67 -1.06 -10.53
N PRO A 205 10.47 0.11 -9.88
CA PRO A 205 9.15 0.71 -9.79
C PRO A 205 8.59 0.92 -11.20
N ILE A 206 7.44 0.29 -11.49
CA ILE A 206 6.78 0.49 -12.77
C ILE A 206 6.15 1.88 -12.73
N TYR A 207 6.68 2.79 -13.55
CA TYR A 207 6.09 4.11 -13.72
C TYR A 207 4.79 3.97 -14.52
N THR A 208 3.66 3.91 -13.82
CA THR A 208 2.33 3.74 -14.43
C THR A 208 1.50 5.01 -14.48
N ASN A 209 2.03 6.10 -13.95
CA ASN A 209 1.36 7.38 -13.95
C ASN A 209 1.87 8.21 -15.13
N PHE A 210 1.03 8.42 -16.15
CA PHE A 210 1.08 9.75 -16.78
C PHE A 210 0.88 10.79 -15.65
N PRO A 211 1.57 11.95 -15.68
CA PRO A 211 1.37 12.95 -14.63
C PRO A 211 -0.13 13.16 -14.43
N PRO A 212 -0.63 13.20 -13.17
CA PRO A 212 -2.05 13.34 -12.92
C PRO A 212 -2.59 14.49 -13.76
N SER A 213 -3.67 14.24 -14.50
CA SER A 213 -4.27 15.25 -15.38
C SER A 213 -4.51 16.52 -14.55
N LEU A 214 -3.85 17.61 -14.94
CA LEU A 214 -3.91 18.92 -14.28
C LEU A 214 -5.25 19.63 -14.45
N SER A 215 -6.30 18.92 -14.89
CA SER A 215 -7.64 19.48 -14.99
C SER A 215 -8.16 19.73 -13.58
N SER A 216 -8.42 21.00 -13.27
CA SER A 216 -9.11 21.44 -12.05
C SER A 216 -10.28 20.52 -11.74
N ARG A 217 -10.42 20.15 -10.47
CA ARG A 217 -11.67 19.61 -9.93
C ARG A 217 -12.78 20.57 -10.40
N THR A 218 -13.75 20.06 -11.16
CA THR A 218 -14.94 20.83 -11.48
C THR A 218 -15.68 21.05 -10.16
N VAL A 219 -15.92 22.32 -9.84
CA VAL A 219 -16.67 22.79 -8.67
C VAL A 219 -18.07 22.20 -8.67
#